data_AF-A0A815UIQ5-F1
#
_entry.id   AF-A0A815UIQ5-F1
#
_cell.length_a   1.000
_cell.length_b   1.000
_cell.length_c   1.000
_cell.angle_alpha   90.00
_cell.angle_beta   90.00
_cell.angle_gamma   90.00
#
_symmetry.space_group_name_H-M   'P 1'
#
loop_
_entity.id
_entity.type
_entity.pdbx_description
1 polymer ?
#
loop_
_entity_poly.entity_id
_entity_poly.type
_entity_poly.pdbx_seq_one_letter_code
_entity_poly.pdbx_strand_id
1 'polypeptide(L)'
;LDQYGCLYILDYSNNRIQKWYPDASYGTTVTSGSLNLPIGLKFDRLGNLIVADTSYHRVVCYSVMCPATTTTTTLPPRKFYL
;
A
#
# COMPACT_ATOMS: atom_id res chain seq x y z
N LEU A 1 8.16 4.93 -1.71
CA LEU A 1 8.23 3.46 -1.89
C LEU A 1 8.53 2.83 -0.54
N ASP A 2 8.01 1.65 -0.26
CA ASP A 2 8.48 0.83 0.86
C ASP A 2 9.68 -0.05 0.46
N GLN A 3 10.15 -0.90 1.38
CA GLN A 3 11.29 -1.80 1.14
C GLN A 3 11.04 -2.88 0.07
N TYR A 4 9.80 -3.06 -0.36
CA TYR A 4 9.38 -4.06 -1.34
C TYR A 4 8.98 -3.41 -2.68
N GLY A 5 9.17 -2.10 -2.82
CA GLY A 5 8.85 -1.36 -4.04
C GLY A 5 7.39 -0.96 -4.18
N CYS A 6 6.54 -1.16 -3.17
CA CYS A 6 5.18 -0.66 -3.20
C CYS A 6 5.15 0.88 -3.08
N LEU A 7 4.34 1.53 -3.92
CA LEU A 7 4.11 2.98 -3.87
C LEU A 7 2.95 3.31 -2.94
N TYR A 8 3.14 4.28 -2.05
CA TYR A 8 2.11 4.80 -1.16
C TYR A 8 1.94 6.29 -1.44
N ILE A 9 0.70 6.72 -1.63
CA ILE A 9 0.35 8.11 -1.94
C ILE A 9 -0.57 8.63 -0.86
N LEU A 10 -0.22 9.81 -0.32
CA LEU A 10 -1.09 10.59 0.52
C LEU A 10 -2.00 11.45 -0.35
N ASP A 11 -3.26 11.04 -0.47
CA ASP A 11 -4.25 11.73 -1.28
C ASP A 11 -4.97 12.75 -0.40
N TYR A 12 -4.28 13.87 -0.17
CA TYR A 12 -4.63 14.92 0.81
C TYR A 12 -6.08 15.37 0.70
N SER A 13 -6.53 15.79 -0.49
CA SER A 13 -7.88 16.33 -0.69
C SER A 13 -8.98 15.28 -0.49
N ASN A 14 -8.63 14.00 -0.59
CA ASN A 14 -9.56 12.89 -0.37
C ASN A 14 -9.41 12.24 1.02
N ASN A 15 -8.56 12.79 1.90
CA ASN A 15 -8.35 12.29 3.27
C ASN A 15 -8.08 10.78 3.32
N ARG A 16 -7.25 10.27 2.41
CA ARG A 16 -7.01 8.83 2.26
C ARG A 16 -5.56 8.51 1.90
N ILE A 17 -5.19 7.25 2.08
CA ILE A 17 -3.91 6.70 1.63
C ILE A 17 -4.18 5.61 0.62
N GLN A 18 -3.48 5.67 -0.52
CA GLN A 18 -3.55 4.70 -1.59
C GLN A 18 -2.22 3.94 -1.71
N LYS A 19 -2.28 2.68 -2.14
CA LYS A 19 -1.13 1.78 -2.31
C LYS A 19 -1.15 1.12 -3.69
N TRP A 20 -0.02 1.08 -4.37
CA TRP A 20 0.22 0.29 -5.58
C TRP A 20 1.31 -0.74 -5.33
N TYR A 21 1.09 -1.96 -5.83
CA TYR A 21 2.17 -2.93 -6.00
C TYR A 21 3.07 -2.52 -7.18
N PRO A 22 4.32 -2.99 -7.22
CA PRO A 22 5.13 -2.91 -8.43
C PRO A 22 4.31 -3.37 -9.65
N ASP A 23 4.38 -2.58 -10.73
CA ASP A 23 3.73 -2.85 -12.02
C ASP A 23 2.18 -2.92 -12.01
N ALA A 24 1.52 -2.55 -10.91
CA ALA A 24 0.08 -2.53 -10.84
C ALA A 24 -0.53 -1.35 -11.62
N SER A 25 -1.55 -1.63 -12.44
CA SER A 25 -2.30 -0.59 -13.16
C SER A 25 -3.26 0.22 -12.28
N TYR A 26 -3.58 -0.28 -11.07
CA TYR A 26 -4.52 0.36 -10.16
C TYR A 26 -4.08 0.21 -8.70
N GLY A 27 -4.51 1.17 -7.89
CA GLY A 27 -4.19 1.24 -6.47
C GLY A 27 -5.27 0.61 -5.61
N THR A 28 -4.92 0.37 -4.35
CA THR A 28 -5.83 -0.08 -3.30
C THR A 28 -5.85 0.94 -2.17
N THR A 29 -7.02 1.15 -1.57
CA THR A 29 -7.17 2.05 -0.43
C THR A 29 -6.62 1.38 0.83
N VAL A 30 -5.59 1.97 1.44
CA VAL A 30 -5.07 1.55 2.75
C VAL A 30 -6.01 2.04 3.86
N THR A 31 -6.44 3.29 3.74
CA THR A 31 -7.41 3.90 4.66
C THR A 31 -8.13 5.05 3.97
N SER A 32 -9.38 5.30 4.36
CA SER A 32 -10.19 6.41 3.88
C SER A 32 -11.14 6.85 4.99
N GLY A 33 -11.37 8.17 5.11
CA GLY A 33 -12.30 8.74 6.10
C GLY A 33 -11.82 8.69 7.56
N SER A 34 -10.68 8.05 7.83
CA SER A 34 -10.07 8.03 9.17
C SER A 34 -9.06 9.16 9.38
N LEU A 35 -8.76 9.97 8.36
CA LEU A 35 -7.80 11.07 8.38
C LEU A 35 -8.50 12.40 8.12
N ASN A 36 -7.85 13.51 8.47
CA ASN A 36 -8.32 14.87 8.18
C ASN A 36 -7.16 15.84 7.94
N LEU A 37 -7.06 16.33 6.69
CA LEU A 37 -5.95 17.14 6.18
C LEU A 37 -4.55 16.55 6.50
N PRO A 38 -4.29 15.28 6.13
CA PRO A 38 -3.00 14.68 6.42
C PRO A 38 -1.92 15.24 5.49
N ILE A 39 -0.81 15.75 6.02
CA ILE A 39 0.18 16.53 5.22
C ILE A 39 1.46 15.76 4.88
N GLY A 40 1.68 14.61 5.52
CA GLY A 40 2.91 13.85 5.30
C GLY A 40 2.79 12.39 5.71
N LEU A 41 3.60 11.56 5.05
CA LEU A 41 3.79 10.16 5.39
C LEU A 41 5.27 9.79 5.36
N LYS A 42 5.65 8.81 6.18
CA LYS A 42 7.01 8.24 6.19
C LYS A 42 6.98 6.80 6.71
N PHE A 43 7.92 5.98 6.27
CA PHE A 43 8.14 4.67 6.87
C PHE A 43 9.07 4.76 8.08
N ASP A 44 8.75 4.01 9.13
CA ASP A 44 9.68 3.72 10.23
C ASP A 44 10.62 2.56 9.86
N ARG A 45 11.52 2.17 10.78
CA ARG A 45 12.49 1.08 10.57
C ARG A 45 11.86 -0.31 10.56
N LEU A 46 10.63 -0.45 11.07
CA LEU A 46 9.88 -1.70 11.11
C LEU A 46 8.97 -1.86 9.88
N GLY A 47 8.91 -0.85 9.01
CA GLY A 47 8.08 -0.83 7.81
C GLY A 47 6.67 -0.29 8.04
N ASN A 48 6.36 0.25 9.22
CA ASN A 48 5.07 0.89 9.45
C ASN A 48 4.98 2.24 8.75
N LEU A 49 3.79 2.57 8.27
CA LEU A 49 3.50 3.86 7.66
C LEU A 49 3.04 4.85 8.74
N ILE A 50 3.87 5.86 9.01
CA ILE A 50 3.61 6.94 9.94
C ILE A 50 3.03 8.13 9.18
N VAL A 51 1.92 8.68 9.66
CA VAL A 51 1.14 9.71 8.96
C VAL A 51 0.85 10.86 9.91
N ALA A 52 1.14 12.08 9.47
CA ALA A 52 0.79 13.30 10.19
C ALA A 52 -0.65 13.71 9.84
N ASP A 53 -1.57 13.54 10.79
CA ASP A 53 -3.00 13.79 10.65
C ASP A 53 -3.35 15.15 11.27
N THR A 54 -3.08 16.21 10.52
CA THR A 54 -2.86 17.56 11.04
C THR A 54 -4.08 18.17 11.69
N SER A 55 -5.25 18.09 11.07
CA SER A 55 -6.48 18.69 11.62
C SER A 55 -7.05 17.90 12.79
N TYR A 56 -6.62 16.65 12.96
CA TYR A 56 -6.90 15.88 14.16
C TYR A 56 -5.77 15.94 15.20
N HIS A 57 -4.74 16.77 14.98
CA HIS A 57 -3.65 17.02 15.91
C HIS A 57 -2.97 15.72 16.42
N ARG A 58 -2.83 14.74 15.54
CA ARG A 58 -2.28 13.43 15.91
C ARG A 58 -1.35 12.86 14.86
N VAL A 59 -0.61 11.84 15.26
CA VAL A 59 0.17 11.00 14.37
C VAL A 59 -0.43 9.60 14.40
N VAL A 60 -0.72 9.05 13.23
CA VAL A 60 -1.29 7.71 13.08
C VAL A 60 -0.23 6.77 12.51
N CYS A 61 -0.20 5.54 13.00
CA CYS A 61 0.69 4.49 12.55
C CYS A 61 -0.14 3.37 11.94
N TYR A 62 0.11 3.04 10.68
CA TYR A 62 -0.50 1.91 9.99
C TYR A 62 0.52 0.79 9.83
N SER A 63 0.19 -0.39 10.37
CA SER A 63 0.90 -1.61 10.02
C SER A 63 0.56 -1.97 8.59
N VAL A 64 1.52 -1.78 7.69
CA VAL A 64 1.38 -2.08 6.26
C VAL A 64 2.40 -3.13 5.87
N MET A 65 1.97 -4.13 5.11
CA MET A 65 2.85 -5.15 4.55
C MET A 65 2.84 -5.00 3.02
N CYS A 66 3.96 -5.30 2.35
CA CYS A 66 3.96 -5.46 0.90
C CYS A 66 4.75 -6.70 0.47
N PRO A 67 4.06 -7.80 0.16
CA PRO A 67 4.60 -8.72 -0.83
C PRO A 67 3.53 -9.13 -1.84
N ALA A 68 3.81 -8.94 -3.14
CA ALA A 68 3.16 -9.72 -4.19
C ALA A 68 4.11 -9.93 -5.38
N THR A 69 4.67 -11.15 -5.44
CA THR A 69 5.01 -11.88 -6.67
C THR A 69 4.78 -13.37 -6.40
N THR A 70 3.52 -13.83 -6.43
CA THR A 70 3.28 -15.22 -6.82
C THR A 70 3.34 -15.25 -8.34
N THR A 71 4.53 -15.53 -8.89
CA THR A 71 4.61 -16.23 -10.16
C THR A 71 3.93 -17.57 -9.97
N THR A 72 2.62 -17.62 -10.17
CA THR A 72 1.91 -18.88 -10.41
C THR A 72 2.44 -19.38 -11.74
N THR A 73 3.49 -20.19 -11.69
CA THR A 73 3.93 -20.98 -12.84
C THR A 73 2.76 -21.90 -13.17
N THR A 74 1.93 -21.49 -14.12
CA THR A 74 0.95 -22.37 -14.74
C THR A 74 1.74 -23.54 -15.32
N LEU A 75 1.71 -24.71 -14.66
CA LEU A 75 2.12 -25.94 -15.32
C LEU A 75 1.22 -26.04 -16.57
N PRO A 76 1.78 -26.19 -17.79
CA PRO A 76 0.96 -26.41 -18.96
C PRO A 76 0.09 -27.65 -18.71
N PRO A 77 -1.16 -27.69 -19.20
CA PRO A 77 -2.03 -28.82 -19.00
C PRO A 77 -1.29 -30.09 -19.43
N ARG A 78 -1.17 -31.07 -18.52
CA ARG A 78 -0.71 -32.41 -18.86
C ARG A 78 -1.59 -32.89 -20.01
N LYS A 79 -1.04 -32.90 -21.23
CA LYS A 79 -1.64 -33.67 -22.33
C LYS A 79 -1.52 -35.13 -21.92
N PHE A 80 -2.62 -35.70 -21.43
CA PHE A 80 -2.78 -37.13 -21.43
C PHE A 80 -2.97 -37.53 -22.90
N TYR A 81 -1.92 -38.05 -23.51
CA TYR A 81 -2.06 -38.83 -24.73
C TYR A 81 -2.60 -40.20 -24.29
N LEU A 82 -3.85 -40.49 -24.66
CA LEU A 82 -4.37 -41.85 -24.75
C LEU A 82 -3.98 -42.44 -26.09
#